data_AF-A0A2D7S0K2-F1
#
_entry.id   AF-A0A2D7S0K2-F1
#
_cell.length_a   1.000
_cell.length_b   1.000
_cell.length_c   1.000
_cell.angle_alpha   90.00
_cell.angle_beta   90.00
_cell.angle_gamma   90.00
#
_symmetry.space_group_name_H-M   'P 1'
#
loop_
_entity.id
_entity.type
_entity.pdbx_description
1 polymer ?
#
loop_
_entity_poly.entity_id
_entity_poly.type
_entity_poly.pdbx_seq_one_letter_code
_entity_poly.pdbx_strand_id
1 'polypeptide(L)'
;MKGIQMISHQDLSHYCAESYRESDFEESNIEVIVRENVFAFRGTDEPKDAIRDLRILPLWTRELGWCPAGFLRASKRLVNKVTSVCLERDIDHKKIELTGHSLGGAVALIVGALMTRDEIPPLQIVTFGAPRCGRLKILDQVPVTMYRHGKDIVPMVPPLMRRHTKLLEFGKPGKSYIKDHFMLNYVKMNKSPDYY
;
A
#
# COMPACT_ATOMS: atom_id res chain seq x y z
N MET A 1 -3.71 6.94 -29.90
CA MET A 1 -3.29 7.06 -28.49
C MET A 1 -3.18 5.65 -27.94
N LYS A 2 -1.97 5.16 -27.62
CA LYS A 2 -1.85 3.91 -26.85
C LYS A 2 -2.51 4.18 -25.49
N GLY A 3 -3.45 3.34 -25.08
CA GLY A 3 -4.08 3.46 -23.76
C GLY A 3 -3.00 3.46 -22.67
N ILE A 4 -3.23 4.19 -21.58
CA ILE A 4 -2.36 4.13 -20.41
C ILE A 4 -2.45 2.70 -19.89
N GLN A 5 -1.35 1.95 -19.98
CA GLN A 5 -1.29 0.56 -19.53
C GLN A 5 -0.83 0.54 -18.08
N MET A 6 -1.67 -0.03 -17.22
CA MET A 6 -1.36 -0.27 -15.81
C MET A 6 -0.33 -1.38 -15.66
N ILE A 7 0.57 -1.25 -14.69
CA ILE A 7 1.50 -2.33 -14.31
C ILE A 7 0.71 -3.51 -13.74
N SER A 8 1.11 -4.73 -14.10
CA SER A 8 0.44 -5.92 -13.62
C SER A 8 0.57 -6.04 -12.10
N HIS A 9 -0.45 -6.58 -11.44
CA HIS A 9 -0.37 -6.80 -9.99
C HIS A 9 0.78 -7.74 -9.59
N GLN A 10 1.21 -8.61 -10.51
CA GLN A 10 2.35 -9.50 -10.29
C GLN A 10 3.65 -8.71 -10.23
N ASP A 11 3.89 -7.80 -11.18
CA ASP A 11 5.08 -6.94 -11.20
C ASP A 11 5.10 -5.99 -10.00
N LEU A 12 3.94 -5.43 -9.63
CA LEU A 12 3.82 -4.61 -8.40
C LEU A 12 4.22 -5.38 -7.13
N SER A 13 3.99 -6.71 -7.08
CA SER A 13 4.48 -7.53 -5.96
C SER A 13 5.98 -7.78 -6.01
N HIS A 14 6.59 -7.80 -7.20
CA HIS A 14 8.04 -7.89 -7.32
C HIS A 14 8.71 -6.60 -6.85
N TYR A 15 8.18 -5.43 -7.20
CA TYR A 15 8.66 -4.14 -6.68
C TYR A 15 8.50 -4.03 -5.16
N CYS A 16 7.38 -4.50 -4.59
CA CYS A 16 7.25 -4.58 -3.14
C CYS A 16 8.28 -5.50 -2.48
N ALA A 17 8.68 -6.61 -3.13
CA ALA A 17 9.73 -7.48 -2.58
C ALA A 17 11.13 -6.89 -2.73
N GLU A 18 11.35 -6.11 -3.80
CA GLU A 18 12.58 -5.37 -4.04
C GLU A 18 12.81 -4.27 -2.99
N SER A 19 11.74 -3.58 -2.58
CA SER A 19 11.83 -2.53 -1.56
C SER A 19 12.32 -3.01 -0.20
N TYR A 20 12.43 -4.33 0.04
CA TYR A 20 13.03 -4.90 1.26
C TYR A 20 14.55 -5.06 1.19
N ARG A 21 15.16 -4.81 0.02
CA ARG A 21 16.61 -4.96 -0.22
C ARG A 21 17.28 -3.64 -0.55
N GLU A 22 16.53 -2.70 -1.09
CA GLU A 22 17.03 -1.40 -1.52
C GLU A 22 15.95 -0.32 -1.34
N SER A 23 16.40 0.93 -1.37
CA SER A 23 15.55 2.12 -1.26
C SER A 23 16.12 3.22 -2.15
N ASP A 24 15.27 3.91 -2.89
CA ASP A 24 15.65 5.10 -3.64
C ASP A 24 15.67 6.34 -2.74
N PHE A 25 14.75 6.38 -1.79
CA PHE A 25 14.71 7.40 -0.74
C PHE A 25 14.00 6.85 0.50
N GLU A 26 14.18 7.55 1.62
CA GLU A 26 13.47 7.31 2.85
C GLU A 26 12.83 8.62 3.31
N GLU A 27 11.59 8.54 3.79
CA GLU A 27 10.91 9.67 4.40
C GLU A 27 10.04 9.15 5.53
N SER A 28 10.12 9.77 6.72
CA SER A 28 9.35 9.33 7.90
C SER A 28 9.58 7.88 8.34
N ASN A 29 10.81 7.37 8.21
CA ASN A 29 11.17 5.97 8.46
C ASN A 29 10.45 4.97 7.54
N ILE A 30 10.01 5.44 6.37
CA ILE A 30 9.44 4.62 5.31
C ILE A 30 10.37 4.71 4.11
N GLU A 31 11.01 3.60 3.81
CA GLU A 31 11.78 3.45 2.61
C GLU A 31 10.86 3.21 1.40
N VAL A 32 11.25 3.80 0.26
CA VAL A 32 10.48 3.74 -0.97
C VAL A 32 11.44 3.47 -2.12
N ILE A 33 11.07 2.56 -3.01
CA ILE A 33 11.70 2.44 -4.34
C ILE A 33 10.76 3.02 -5.39
N VAL A 34 11.34 3.56 -6.45
CA VAL A 34 10.60 4.07 -7.61
C VAL A 34 11.08 3.33 -8.84
N ARG A 35 10.14 2.68 -9.53
CA ARG A 35 10.39 1.95 -10.78
C ARG A 35 9.35 2.39 -11.79
N GLU A 36 9.79 2.94 -12.92
CA GLU A 36 8.91 3.58 -13.90
C GLU A 36 8.04 4.66 -13.22
N ASN A 37 6.71 4.49 -13.18
CA ASN A 37 5.77 5.38 -12.49
C ASN A 37 5.26 4.80 -11.15
N VAL A 38 5.85 3.70 -10.67
CA VAL A 38 5.43 3.00 -9.47
C VAL A 38 6.22 3.49 -8.25
N PHE A 39 5.51 3.85 -7.19
CA PHE A 39 6.09 4.07 -5.86
C PHE A 39 5.75 2.87 -4.97
N ALA A 40 6.77 2.09 -4.60
CA ALA A 40 6.63 0.93 -3.75
C ALA A 40 7.13 1.22 -2.33
N PHE A 41 6.21 1.29 -1.38
CA PHE A 41 6.51 1.58 0.02
C PHE A 41 6.87 0.30 0.78
N ARG A 42 8.05 0.27 1.39
CA ARG A 42 8.53 -0.86 2.20
C ARG A 42 7.64 -1.06 3.42
N GLY A 43 7.42 -2.32 3.77
CA GLY A 43 6.85 -2.70 5.06
C GLY A 43 7.92 -2.79 6.16
N THR A 44 7.71 -3.67 7.13
CA THR A 44 8.70 -3.98 8.16
C THR A 44 9.12 -5.45 8.09
N ASP A 45 10.34 -5.76 8.51
CA ASP A 45 10.89 -7.12 8.61
C ASP A 45 10.38 -7.88 9.83
N GLU A 46 9.73 -7.18 10.77
CA GLU A 46 9.24 -7.74 12.03
C GLU A 46 7.72 -7.63 12.14
N PRO A 47 6.95 -8.45 11.40
CA PRO A 47 5.48 -8.41 11.42
C PRO A 47 4.87 -8.62 12.80
N LYS A 48 5.56 -9.35 13.69
CA LYS A 48 5.08 -9.62 15.05
C LYS A 48 5.05 -8.34 15.88
N ASP A 49 6.15 -7.60 15.86
CA ASP A 49 6.28 -6.33 16.56
C ASP A 49 5.33 -5.31 15.93
N ALA A 50 5.23 -5.28 14.61
CA ALA A 50 4.25 -4.46 13.89
C ALA A 50 2.80 -4.68 14.37
N ILE A 51 2.37 -5.93 14.53
CA ILE A 51 1.02 -6.27 15.02
C ILE A 51 0.86 -5.89 16.49
N ARG A 52 1.86 -6.16 17.33
CA ARG A 52 1.82 -5.84 18.78
C ARG A 52 1.71 -4.33 19.00
N ASP A 53 2.48 -3.58 18.23
CA ASP A 53 2.62 -2.13 18.34
C ASP A 53 1.50 -1.40 17.57
N LEU A 54 0.68 -2.14 16.80
CA LEU A 54 -0.54 -1.67 16.13
C LEU A 54 -1.67 -1.26 17.09
N ARG A 55 -1.37 -0.93 18.35
CA ARG A 55 -2.25 -0.14 19.24
C ARG A 55 -2.27 1.31 18.76
N ILE A 56 -2.78 1.51 17.55
CA ILE A 56 -2.71 2.81 16.91
C ILE A 56 -3.88 3.65 17.40
N LEU A 57 -3.57 4.72 18.13
CA LEU A 57 -4.53 5.78 18.40
C LEU A 57 -5.04 6.30 17.05
N PRO A 58 -6.33 6.14 16.71
CA PRO A 58 -6.84 6.62 15.46
C PRO A 58 -6.98 8.14 15.52
N LEU A 59 -6.66 8.81 14.41
CA LEU A 59 -6.95 10.22 14.19
C LEU A 59 -8.04 10.32 13.15
N TRP A 60 -9.01 11.20 13.43
CA TRP A 60 -10.01 11.57 12.45
C TRP A 60 -9.54 12.79 11.66
N THR A 61 -9.71 12.75 10.34
CA THR A 61 -9.67 13.94 9.50
C THR A 61 -10.95 14.04 8.68
N ARG A 62 -11.31 15.26 8.28
CA ARG A 62 -12.50 15.51 7.48
C ARG A 62 -12.40 14.84 6.10
N GLU A 63 -11.21 14.79 5.53
CA GLU A 63 -10.94 14.33 4.16
C GLU A 63 -10.81 12.80 4.07
N LEU A 64 -10.26 12.15 5.10
CA LEU A 64 -9.91 10.72 5.06
C LEU A 64 -10.77 9.87 6.00
N GLY A 65 -11.41 10.50 6.99
CA GLY A 65 -12.07 9.83 8.09
C GLY A 65 -11.08 9.33 9.14
N TRP A 66 -11.41 8.19 9.77
CA TRP A 66 -10.56 7.57 10.79
C TRP A 66 -9.39 6.81 10.16
N CYS A 67 -8.18 7.24 10.48
CA CYS A 67 -6.93 6.60 10.07
C CYS A 67 -6.02 6.38 11.28
N PRO A 68 -5.12 5.37 11.24
CA PRO A 68 -4.10 5.21 12.27
C PRO A 68 -3.15 6.43 12.32
N ALA A 69 -2.95 7.06 13.48
CA ALA A 69 -2.18 8.31 13.62
C ALA A 69 -0.77 8.25 13.02
N GLY A 70 -0.03 7.18 13.29
CA GLY A 70 1.34 7.01 12.81
C GLY A 70 1.41 7.02 11.29
N PHE A 71 0.56 6.20 10.64
CA PHE A 71 0.52 6.11 9.19
C PHE A 71 0.06 7.43 8.56
N LEU A 72 -0.94 8.09 9.14
CA LEU A 72 -1.41 9.39 8.65
C LEU A 72 -0.31 10.45 8.69
N ARG A 73 0.46 10.53 9.77
CA ARG A 73 1.56 11.50 9.91
C ARG A 73 2.69 11.23 8.92
N ALA A 74 3.10 9.97 8.76
CA ALA A 74 4.11 9.58 7.78
C ALA A 74 3.65 9.90 6.35
N SER A 75 2.39 9.55 6.02
CA SER A 75 1.82 9.74 4.68
C SER A 75 1.73 11.21 4.27
N LYS A 76 1.48 12.13 5.23
CA LYS A 76 1.47 13.59 4.95
C LYS A 76 2.83 14.14 4.51
N ARG A 77 3.93 13.56 4.97
CA ARG A 77 5.27 13.96 4.49
C ARG A 77 5.64 13.24 3.20
N LEU A 78 5.29 11.94 3.12
CA LEU A 78 5.52 11.14 1.93
C LEU A 78 4.80 11.68 0.69
N VAL A 79 3.55 12.14 0.80
CA VAL A 79 2.83 12.68 -0.38
C VAL A 79 3.58 13.85 -1.02
N ASN A 80 4.16 14.74 -0.21
CA ASN A 80 4.99 15.83 -0.71
C ASN A 80 6.26 15.29 -1.38
N LYS A 81 6.91 14.30 -0.76
CA LYS A 81 8.12 13.68 -1.31
C LYS A 81 7.85 12.94 -2.62
N VAL A 82 6.72 12.25 -2.75
CA VAL A 82 6.29 11.61 -4.02
C VAL A 82 6.16 12.66 -5.12
N THR A 83 5.47 13.78 -4.85
CA THR A 83 5.33 14.87 -5.84
C THR A 83 6.69 15.48 -6.21
N SER A 84 7.57 15.71 -5.23
CA SER A 84 8.94 16.19 -5.50
C SER A 84 9.74 15.23 -6.36
N VAL A 85 9.69 13.93 -6.08
CA VAL A 85 10.39 12.91 -6.87
C VAL A 85 9.83 12.82 -8.28
N CYS A 86 8.52 13.04 -8.47
CA CYS A 86 7.95 13.09 -9.80
C CYS A 86 8.52 14.23 -10.64
N LEU A 87 8.70 15.41 -10.03
CA LEU A 87 9.33 16.55 -10.69
C LEU A 87 10.82 16.30 -10.96
N GLU A 88 11.55 15.75 -10.00
CA GLU A 88 12.99 15.46 -10.11
C GLU A 88 13.31 14.43 -11.20
N ARG A 89 12.42 13.44 -11.40
CA ARG A 89 12.63 12.31 -12.30
C ARG A 89 11.79 12.37 -13.58
N ASP A 90 11.11 13.49 -13.83
CA ASP A 90 10.21 13.68 -14.99
C ASP A 90 9.14 12.58 -15.12
N ILE A 91 8.57 12.16 -13.98
CA ILE A 91 7.49 11.16 -13.92
C ILE A 91 6.15 11.87 -14.17
N ASP A 92 5.39 11.36 -15.14
CA ASP A 92 4.06 11.85 -15.44
C ASP A 92 3.11 11.52 -14.27
N HIS A 93 2.65 12.56 -13.57
CA HIS A 93 1.77 12.43 -12.41
C HIS A 93 0.47 11.67 -12.71
N LYS A 94 0.02 11.64 -13.97
CA LYS A 94 -1.20 10.91 -14.40
C LYS A 94 -1.01 9.40 -14.50
N LYS A 95 0.23 8.93 -14.42
CA LYS A 95 0.60 7.51 -14.53
C LYS A 95 1.08 6.93 -13.21
N ILE A 96 1.01 7.70 -12.12
CA ILE A 96 1.51 7.23 -10.81
C ILE A 96 0.71 6.01 -10.36
N GLU A 97 1.42 4.97 -9.98
CA GLU A 97 0.85 3.78 -9.37
C GLU A 97 1.48 3.58 -7.99
N LEU A 98 0.65 3.20 -7.01
CA LEU A 98 1.12 3.02 -5.64
C LEU A 98 1.02 1.56 -5.24
N THR A 99 2.07 1.04 -4.62
CA THR A 99 2.06 -0.32 -4.10
C THR A 99 2.76 -0.42 -2.75
N GLY A 100 2.38 -1.40 -1.93
CA GLY A 100 3.02 -1.58 -0.65
C GLY A 100 2.62 -2.87 0.04
N HIS A 101 3.53 -3.35 0.88
CA HIS A 101 3.33 -4.54 1.70
C HIS A 101 3.18 -4.17 3.18
N SER A 102 2.30 -4.87 3.91
CA SER A 102 2.15 -4.68 5.36
C SER A 102 1.91 -3.20 5.73
N LEU A 103 2.74 -2.64 6.62
CA LEU A 103 2.77 -1.21 6.94
C LEU A 103 2.84 -0.33 5.69
N GLY A 104 3.72 -0.65 4.74
CA GLY A 104 3.88 0.08 3.48
C GLY A 104 2.60 0.09 2.65
N GLY A 105 1.80 -0.97 2.71
CA GLY A 105 0.48 -1.02 2.05
C GLY A 105 -0.55 -0.08 2.69
N ALA A 106 -0.55 0.04 4.03
CA ALA A 106 -1.39 1.04 4.71
C ALA A 106 -0.97 2.47 4.37
N VAL A 107 0.33 2.72 4.24
CA VAL A 107 0.90 4.00 3.81
C VAL A 107 0.52 4.29 2.36
N ALA A 108 0.66 3.34 1.44
CA ALA A 108 0.27 3.50 0.03
C ALA A 108 -1.19 3.95 -0.13
N LEU A 109 -2.11 3.34 0.64
CA LEU A 109 -3.53 3.73 0.64
C LEU A 109 -3.74 5.16 1.13
N ILE A 110 -3.08 5.56 2.23
CA ILE A 110 -3.26 6.91 2.78
C ILE A 110 -2.59 7.95 1.89
N VAL A 111 -1.41 7.67 1.33
CA VAL A 111 -0.75 8.53 0.33
C VAL A 111 -1.64 8.71 -0.89
N GLY A 112 -2.17 7.63 -1.47
CA GLY A 112 -3.08 7.73 -2.61
C GLY A 112 -4.35 8.53 -2.30
N ALA A 113 -4.87 8.41 -1.08
CA ALA A 113 -6.02 9.19 -0.64
C ALA A 113 -5.69 10.68 -0.48
N LEU A 114 -4.48 11.02 0.00
CA LEU A 114 -3.98 12.40 0.07
C LEU A 114 -3.73 12.97 -1.33
N MET A 115 -3.13 12.19 -2.24
CA MET A 115 -2.94 12.59 -3.63
C MET A 115 -4.28 12.87 -4.33
N THR A 116 -5.27 12.01 -4.09
CA THR A 116 -6.62 12.18 -4.65
C THR A 116 -7.32 13.42 -4.09
N ARG A 117 -7.12 13.75 -2.81
CA ARG A 117 -7.56 15.01 -2.20
C ARG A 117 -6.92 16.22 -2.88
N ASP A 118 -5.66 16.10 -3.26
CA ASP A 118 -4.88 17.13 -3.94
C ASP A 118 -5.09 17.13 -5.47
N GLU A 119 -6.16 16.48 -5.94
CA GLU A 119 -6.56 16.41 -7.36
C GLU A 119 -5.56 15.70 -8.30
N ILE A 120 -4.70 14.85 -7.73
CA ILE A 120 -3.73 14.02 -8.46
C ILE A 120 -4.00 12.53 -8.13
N PRO A 121 -5.16 11.97 -8.51
CA PRO A 121 -5.45 10.56 -8.20
C PRO A 121 -4.40 9.64 -8.84
N PRO A 122 -3.87 8.64 -8.12
CA PRO A 122 -3.04 7.62 -8.74
C PRO A 122 -3.88 6.79 -9.71
N LEU A 123 -3.22 6.25 -10.73
CA LEU A 123 -3.82 5.38 -11.75
C LEU A 123 -4.37 4.09 -11.11
N GLN A 124 -3.64 3.53 -10.15
CA GLN A 124 -4.11 2.43 -9.31
C GLN A 124 -3.35 2.35 -7.98
N ILE A 125 -3.94 1.65 -7.02
CA ILE A 125 -3.31 1.27 -5.74
C ILE A 125 -3.47 -0.22 -5.51
N VAL A 126 -2.35 -0.94 -5.38
CA VAL A 126 -2.34 -2.38 -5.12
C VAL A 126 -1.58 -2.66 -3.84
N THR A 127 -2.19 -3.38 -2.90
CA THR A 127 -1.55 -3.65 -1.60
C THR A 127 -1.53 -5.12 -1.26
N PHE A 128 -0.48 -5.53 -0.56
CA PHE A 128 -0.24 -6.91 -0.15
C PHE A 128 -0.18 -6.99 1.38
N GLY A 129 -1.11 -7.69 2.01
CA GLY A 129 -1.07 -7.88 3.47
C GLY A 129 -1.27 -6.60 4.28
N ALA A 130 -1.81 -5.52 3.69
CA ALA A 130 -1.97 -4.25 4.39
C ALA A 130 -2.95 -4.37 5.57
N PRO A 131 -2.62 -3.83 6.76
CA PRO A 131 -3.55 -3.76 7.88
C PRO A 131 -4.71 -2.81 7.55
N ARG A 132 -5.78 -2.86 8.35
CA ARG A 132 -6.87 -1.91 8.22
C ARG A 132 -6.36 -0.50 8.55
N CYS A 133 -6.58 0.45 7.65
CA CYS A 133 -6.12 1.83 7.80
C CYS A 133 -7.23 2.88 7.61
N GLY A 134 -8.49 2.46 7.53
CA GLY A 134 -9.64 3.35 7.33
C GLY A 134 -10.49 2.94 6.13
N ARG A 135 -11.69 3.55 6.02
CA ARG A 135 -12.55 3.37 4.83
C ARG A 135 -12.09 4.21 3.64
N LEU A 136 -11.39 5.32 3.87
CA LEU A 136 -10.80 6.18 2.84
C LEU A 136 -11.77 6.41 1.67
N LYS A 137 -12.94 7.01 1.94
CA LYS A 137 -14.02 7.15 0.94
C LYS A 137 -13.59 7.90 -0.32
N ILE A 138 -12.62 8.79 -0.20
CA ILE A 138 -12.05 9.56 -1.31
C ILE A 138 -11.31 8.68 -2.34
N LEU A 139 -11.11 7.39 -2.07
CA LEU A 139 -10.54 6.46 -3.04
C LEU A 139 -11.60 5.70 -3.85
N ASP A 140 -12.90 5.98 -3.67
CA ASP A 140 -13.98 5.26 -4.38
C ASP A 140 -13.93 5.45 -5.92
N GLN A 141 -13.22 6.47 -6.39
CA GLN A 141 -12.96 6.76 -7.81
C GLN A 141 -11.60 6.24 -8.31
N VAL A 142 -10.81 5.59 -7.44
CA VAL A 142 -9.49 5.06 -7.77
C VAL A 142 -9.57 3.53 -7.83
N PRO A 143 -8.98 2.87 -8.84
CA PRO A 143 -8.81 1.42 -8.83
C PRO A 143 -7.95 1.00 -7.63
N VAL A 144 -8.57 0.36 -6.62
CA VAL A 144 -7.87 -0.13 -5.43
C VAL A 144 -8.06 -1.64 -5.29
N THR A 145 -6.95 -2.38 -5.26
CA THR A 145 -6.93 -3.82 -5.01
C THR A 145 -6.15 -4.15 -3.73
N MET A 146 -6.76 -4.93 -2.85
CA MET A 146 -6.16 -5.34 -1.58
C MET A 146 -6.06 -6.87 -1.52
N TYR A 147 -4.86 -7.40 -1.34
CA TYR A 147 -4.60 -8.84 -1.30
C TYR A 147 -4.34 -9.36 0.11
N ARG A 148 -4.81 -10.57 0.36
CA ARG A 148 -4.45 -11.39 1.53
C ARG A 148 -4.01 -12.78 1.08
N HIS A 149 -2.85 -13.18 1.57
CA HIS A 149 -2.33 -14.52 1.35
C HIS A 149 -2.78 -15.46 2.47
N GLY A 150 -3.45 -16.56 2.11
CA GLY A 150 -3.79 -17.65 3.03
C GLY A 150 -4.50 -17.15 4.29
N LYS A 151 -3.92 -17.45 5.46
CA LYS A 151 -4.46 -17.01 6.75
C LYS A 151 -3.69 -15.84 7.36
N ASP A 152 -3.04 -15.00 6.57
CA ASP A 152 -2.37 -13.79 7.08
C ASP A 152 -3.30 -12.98 8.01
N ILE A 153 -2.79 -12.65 9.20
CA ILE A 153 -3.52 -11.95 10.26
C ILE A 153 -3.40 -10.43 10.15
N VAL A 154 -2.37 -9.89 9.49
CA VAL A 154 -2.13 -8.43 9.44
C VAL A 154 -3.30 -7.68 8.79
N PRO A 155 -3.90 -8.14 7.67
CA PRO A 155 -5.10 -7.52 7.13
C PRO A 155 -6.33 -7.56 8.05
N MET A 156 -6.28 -8.34 9.13
CA MET A 156 -7.36 -8.52 10.10
C MET A 156 -7.19 -7.64 11.34
N VAL A 157 -6.19 -6.75 11.38
CA VAL A 157 -5.97 -5.80 12.48
C VAL A 157 -5.88 -4.35 11.99
N PRO A 158 -6.29 -3.36 12.82
CA PRO A 158 -7.10 -3.54 14.02
C PRO A 158 -8.54 -3.97 13.68
N PRO A 159 -9.24 -4.74 14.54
CA PRO A 159 -10.53 -5.39 14.22
C PRO A 159 -11.68 -4.42 13.99
N LEU A 160 -11.74 -3.31 14.74
CA LEU A 160 -12.85 -2.34 14.68
C LEU A 160 -12.67 -1.27 13.60
N MET A 161 -11.48 -1.15 13.03
CA MET A 161 -11.24 -0.19 11.94
C MET A 161 -11.83 -0.75 10.64
N ARG A 162 -12.30 0.14 9.76
CA ARG A 162 -12.78 -0.28 8.44
C ARG A 162 -11.61 -0.47 7.47
N ARG A 163 -11.86 -1.22 6.40
CA ARG A 163 -11.01 -1.23 5.21
C ARG A 163 -11.68 -0.41 4.12
N HIS A 164 -10.88 -0.02 3.13
CA HIS A 164 -11.38 0.69 1.96
C HIS A 164 -12.29 -0.19 1.10
N THR A 165 -11.79 -1.36 0.66
CA THR A 165 -12.52 -2.30 -0.21
C THR A 165 -12.45 -3.74 0.31
N LYS A 166 -13.12 -4.66 -0.41
CA LYS A 166 -13.09 -6.11 -0.14
C LYS A 166 -11.66 -6.64 -0.33
N LEU A 167 -11.28 -7.54 0.57
CA LEU A 167 -9.99 -8.20 0.53
C LEU A 167 -10.06 -9.40 -0.43
N LEU A 168 -9.16 -9.46 -1.40
CA LEU A 168 -9.01 -10.61 -2.29
C LEU A 168 -8.11 -11.64 -1.62
N GLU A 169 -8.70 -12.80 -1.29
CA GLU A 169 -8.02 -13.87 -0.58
C GLU A 169 -7.58 -14.97 -1.55
N PHE A 170 -6.27 -15.18 -1.65
CA PHE A 170 -5.67 -16.20 -2.51
C PHE A 170 -4.54 -16.94 -1.76
N GLY A 171 -4.04 -18.01 -2.37
CA GLY A 171 -2.95 -18.81 -1.81
C GLY A 171 -3.42 -19.84 -0.79
N LYS A 172 -2.66 -20.93 -0.66
CA LYS A 172 -2.97 -21.99 0.31
C LYS A 172 -2.50 -21.53 1.70
N PRO A 173 -3.36 -21.61 2.74
CA PRO A 173 -2.96 -21.21 4.07
C PRO A 173 -1.82 -22.10 4.59
N GLY A 174 -0.77 -21.47 5.11
CA GLY A 174 0.34 -22.16 5.73
C GLY A 174 0.01 -22.58 7.16
N LYS A 175 1.04 -23.08 7.87
CA LYS A 175 0.88 -23.49 9.28
C LYS A 175 0.82 -22.29 10.25
N SER A 176 1.31 -21.11 9.88
CA SER A 176 1.43 -19.94 10.77
C SER A 176 0.80 -18.69 10.17
N TYR A 177 0.00 -17.98 10.96
CA TYR A 177 -0.61 -16.69 10.62
C TYR A 177 0.43 -15.63 10.24
N ILE A 178 1.58 -15.63 10.90
CA ILE A 178 2.67 -14.66 10.67
C ILE A 178 3.52 -15.08 9.48
N LYS A 179 3.75 -16.38 9.29
CA LYS A 179 4.52 -16.83 8.12
C LYS A 179 3.79 -16.55 6.82
N ASP A 180 2.47 -16.64 6.81
CA ASP A 180 1.65 -16.32 5.64
C ASP A 180 1.76 -14.84 5.24
N HIS A 181 2.14 -13.96 6.18
CA HIS A 181 2.33 -12.54 5.95
C HIS A 181 3.62 -12.19 5.19
N PHE A 182 4.61 -13.09 5.07
CA PHE A 182 5.86 -12.72 4.40
C PHE A 182 5.64 -12.36 2.93
N MET A 183 6.29 -11.29 2.47
CA MET A 183 6.16 -10.77 1.12
C MET A 183 6.44 -11.82 0.03
N LEU A 184 7.36 -12.76 0.29
CA LEU A 184 7.65 -13.88 -0.61
C LEU A 184 6.40 -14.71 -0.97
N ASN A 185 5.45 -14.88 -0.04
CA ASN A 185 4.23 -15.61 -0.34
C ASN A 185 3.32 -14.80 -1.27
N TYR A 186 3.22 -13.49 -1.05
CA TYR A 186 2.50 -12.58 -1.93
C TYR A 186 3.09 -12.55 -3.33
N VAL A 187 4.42 -12.64 -3.49
CA VAL A 187 5.07 -12.79 -4.79
C VAL A 187 4.67 -14.10 -5.47
N LYS A 188 4.70 -15.23 -4.75
CA LYS A 188 4.36 -16.57 -5.29
C LYS A 188 2.87 -16.78 -5.56
N MET A 189 2.03 -15.99 -4.93
CA MET A 189 0.58 -16.09 -5.00
C MET A 189 0.08 -15.55 -6.34
N ASN A 190 -0.72 -16.36 -7.04
CA ASN A 190 -1.43 -15.91 -8.25
C ASN A 190 -2.30 -14.69 -7.94
N LYS A 191 -2.32 -13.75 -8.87
CA LYS A 191 -3.18 -12.56 -8.81
C LYS A 191 -4.14 -12.64 -9.97
N SER A 192 -5.41 -12.36 -9.71
CA SER A 192 -6.43 -12.44 -10.76
C SER A 192 -6.13 -11.39 -11.84
N PRO A 193 -6.20 -11.76 -13.13
CA PRO A 193 -6.11 -10.85 -14.26
C PRO A 193 -7.37 -9.98 -14.42
N ASP A 194 -8.44 -10.24 -13.67
CA ASP A 194 -9.74 -9.55 -13.81
C ASP A 194 -9.74 -8.13 -13.21
N TYR A 195 -8.61 -7.66 -12.66
CA TYR A 195 -8.52 -6.40 -11.91
C TYR A 195 -7.55 -5.38 -12.51
N TYR A 196 -7.02 -5.60 -13.74
CA TYR A 196 -6.22 -4.63 -14.48
C TYR A 196 -6.39 -4.76 -16.00
#